data_AF-A0A257JK67-F1
#
_entry.id   AF-A0A257JK67-F1
#
_cell.length_a   1.000
_cell.length_b   1.000
_cell.length_c   1.000
_cell.angle_alpha   90.00
_cell.angle_beta   90.00
_cell.angle_gamma   90.00
#
_symmetry.space_group_name_H-M   'P 1'
#
loop_
_entity.id
_entity.type
_entity.pdbx_description
1 polymer ?
#
loop_
_entity_poly.entity_id
_entity_poly.type
_entity_poly.pdbx_seq_one_letter_code
_entity_poly.pdbx_strand_id
1 'polypeptide(L)'
;MAGQTQQNSVGELVEESSLSEYRRALSLVERLHRQLLDVVKDDLDRAGHDDLTPVQALLIFNIGDAEWSAGELKSRGFYLGSNVSYNLKKLHELG
;
A
#
# COMPACT_ATOMS: atom_id res chain seq x y z
N MET A 1 23.85 -18.95 44.97
CA MET A 1 23.36 -17.98 43.96
C MET A 1 23.33 -18.66 42.60
N ALA A 2 22.31 -19.48 42.33
CA ALA A 2 22.09 -20.12 41.04
C ALA A 2 20.57 -20.33 40.91
N GLY A 3 19.91 -19.54 40.07
CA GLY A 3 18.45 -19.62 39.95
C GLY A 3 17.76 -18.61 39.03
N GLN A 4 18.49 -17.69 38.36
CA GLN A 4 17.85 -16.65 37.52
C GLN A 4 18.09 -16.81 36.01
N THR A 5 18.83 -17.80 35.54
CA THR A 5 19.23 -17.86 34.12
C THR A 5 18.18 -18.51 33.19
N GLN A 6 17.12 -19.15 33.69
CA GLN A 6 16.27 -20.01 32.85
C GLN A 6 14.89 -19.43 32.50
N GLN A 7 14.50 -18.28 33.05
CA GLN A 7 13.21 -17.64 32.74
C GLN A 7 13.29 -16.58 31.63
N ASN A 8 14.50 -16.09 31.27
CA ASN A 8 14.68 -15.05 30.25
C ASN A 8 14.64 -15.57 28.80
N SER A 9 14.88 -16.87 28.55
CA SER A 9 15.02 -17.39 27.19
C SER A 9 13.70 -17.60 26.46
N VAL A 10 12.61 -17.92 27.18
CA VAL A 10 11.31 -18.19 26.56
C VAL A 10 10.63 -16.89 26.10
N GLY A 11 10.78 -15.80 26.87
CA GLY A 11 10.25 -14.49 26.49
C GLY A 11 10.94 -13.93 25.24
N GLU A 12 12.26 -14.05 25.17
CA GLU A 12 13.07 -13.58 24.03
C GLU A 12 12.75 -14.36 22.75
N LEU A 13 12.55 -15.69 22.83
CA LEU A 13 12.13 -16.52 21.70
C LEU A 13 10.71 -16.18 21.18
N VAL A 14 9.77 -15.82 22.07
CA VAL A 14 8.40 -15.43 21.70
C VAL A 14 8.39 -14.05 21.03
N GLU A 15 9.18 -13.10 21.52
CA GLU A 15 9.34 -11.79 20.88
C GLU A 15 10.00 -11.91 19.50
N GLU A 16 11.05 -12.74 19.37
CA GLU A 16 11.73 -12.97 18.10
C GLU A 16 10.81 -13.68 17.08
N SER A 17 10.02 -14.66 17.53
CA SER A 17 8.97 -15.30 16.71
C SER A 17 7.90 -14.30 16.29
N SER A 18 7.46 -13.42 17.19
CA SER A 18 6.42 -12.42 16.89
C SER A 18 6.92 -11.37 15.89
N LEU A 19 8.18 -10.94 16.03
CA LEU A 19 8.84 -10.02 15.09
C LEU A 19 9.01 -10.68 13.71
N SER A 20 9.34 -11.98 13.68
CA SER A 20 9.42 -12.76 12.44
C SER A 20 8.07 -12.80 11.71
N GLU A 21 6.98 -13.11 12.42
CA GLU A 21 5.64 -13.14 11.82
C GLU A 21 5.18 -11.74 11.37
N TYR A 22 5.50 -10.69 12.13
CA TYR A 22 5.24 -9.31 11.71
C TYR A 22 5.97 -8.95 10.41
N ARG A 23 7.27 -9.28 10.29
CA ARG A 23 8.04 -9.07 9.06
C ARG A 23 7.49 -9.88 7.89
N ARG A 24 7.04 -11.11 8.14
CA ARG A 24 6.39 -11.93 7.13
C ARG A 24 5.09 -11.29 6.64
N ALA A 25 4.26 -10.80 7.55
CA ALA A 25 3.04 -10.07 7.20
C ALA A 25 3.35 -8.83 6.35
N LEU A 26 4.35 -8.03 6.74
CA LEU A 26 4.77 -6.86 5.96
C LEU A 26 5.22 -7.25 4.54
N SER A 27 6.06 -8.29 4.42
CA SER A 27 6.50 -8.79 3.12
C SER A 27 5.33 -9.29 2.25
N LEU A 28 4.34 -9.95 2.84
CA LEU A 28 3.14 -10.39 2.12
C LEU A 28 2.31 -9.21 1.63
N VAL A 29 2.14 -8.16 2.44
CA VAL A 29 1.42 -6.93 2.05
C VAL A 29 2.14 -6.23 0.90
N GLU A 30 3.47 -6.08 0.97
CA GLU A 30 4.26 -5.47 -0.10
C GLU A 30 4.19 -6.26 -1.41
N ARG A 31 4.24 -7.59 -1.32
CA ARG A 31 4.11 -8.48 -2.48
C ARG A 31 2.73 -8.36 -3.11
N LEU A 32 1.68 -8.42 -2.28
CA LEU A 32 0.31 -8.27 -2.75
C LEU A 32 0.10 -6.92 -3.44
N HIS A 33 0.65 -5.85 -2.89
CA HIS A 33 0.58 -4.52 -3.49
C HIS A 33 1.21 -4.49 -4.90
N ARG A 34 2.42 -5.04 -5.07
CA ARG A 34 3.06 -5.11 -6.40
C ARG A 34 2.26 -5.97 -7.38
N GLN A 35 1.80 -7.14 -6.95
CA GLN A 35 1.02 -8.04 -7.79
C GLN A 35 -0.30 -7.40 -8.24
N LEU A 36 -0.95 -6.60 -7.39
CA LEU A 36 -2.13 -5.83 -7.78
C LEU A 36 -1.79 -4.79 -8.85
N LEU A 37 -0.70 -4.03 -8.68
CA LEU A 37 -0.28 -3.03 -9.66
C LEU A 37 0.08 -3.68 -11.01
N ASP A 38 0.70 -4.86 -11.00
CA ASP A 38 1.03 -5.62 -12.20
C ASP A 38 -0.24 -6.05 -12.95
N VAL A 39 -1.25 -6.58 -12.25
CA VAL A 39 -2.53 -6.96 -12.86
C VAL A 39 -3.24 -5.75 -13.48
N VAL A 40 -3.31 -4.63 -12.75
CA VAL A 40 -3.92 -3.40 -13.27
C VAL A 40 -3.13 -2.87 -14.48
N LYS A 41 -1.80 -2.97 -14.47
CA LYS A 41 -0.97 -2.60 -15.62
C LYS A 41 -1.30 -3.46 -16.84
N ASP A 42 -1.36 -4.77 -16.67
CA ASP A 42 -1.66 -5.70 -17.77
C ASP A 42 -3.03 -5.41 -18.39
N ASP A 43 -4.01 -5.00 -17.58
CA ASP A 43 -5.34 -4.61 -18.07
C ASP A 43 -5.33 -3.27 -18.81
N LEU A 44 -4.59 -2.27 -18.32
CA LEU A 44 -4.41 -0.98 -19.00
C LEU A 44 -3.71 -1.17 -20.36
N ASP A 45 -2.61 -1.91 -20.38
CA ASP A 45 -1.84 -2.18 -21.60
C ASP A 45 -2.70 -2.94 -22.64
N ARG A 46 -3.55 -3.89 -22.18
CA ARG A 46 -4.49 -4.62 -23.05
C ARG A 46 -5.58 -3.73 -23.63
N ALA A 47 -6.03 -2.74 -22.87
CA ALA A 47 -7.02 -1.76 -23.30
C ALA A 47 -6.43 -0.62 -24.14
N GLY A 48 -5.10 -0.51 -24.23
CA GLY A 48 -4.41 0.57 -24.95
C GLY A 48 -4.36 1.90 -24.18
N HIS A 49 -4.48 1.86 -22.86
CA HIS A 49 -4.41 3.03 -21.98
C HIS A 49 -2.96 3.29 -21.52
N ASP A 50 -2.15 3.85 -22.42
CA ASP A 50 -0.72 4.10 -22.17
C ASP A 50 -0.46 5.39 -21.36
N ASP A 51 -1.48 6.21 -21.17
CA ASP A 51 -1.45 7.53 -20.52
C ASP A 51 -1.67 7.46 -19.00
N LEU A 52 -2.19 6.34 -18.50
CA LEU A 52 -2.49 6.10 -17.09
C LEU A 52 -1.51 5.13 -16.45
N THR A 53 -1.09 5.45 -15.22
CA THR A 53 -0.38 4.49 -14.37
C THR A 53 -1.38 3.65 -13.55
N PRO A 54 -1.02 2.43 -13.12
CA PRO A 54 -1.87 1.60 -12.27
C PRO A 54 -2.34 2.31 -10.98
N VAL A 55 -1.48 3.14 -10.39
CA VAL A 55 -1.83 3.93 -9.20
C VAL A 55 -2.91 4.97 -9.52
N GLN A 56 -2.83 5.63 -10.68
CA GLN A 56 -3.84 6.59 -11.14
C GLN A 56 -5.17 5.90 -11.46
N ALA A 57 -5.14 4.74 -12.11
CA ALA A 57 -6.34 3.96 -12.40
C ALA A 57 -7.05 3.52 -11.10
N LEU A 58 -6.31 3.03 -10.11
CA LEU A 58 -6.85 2.70 -8.79
C LEU A 58 -7.40 3.94 -8.06
N LEU A 59 -6.79 5.11 -8.25
CA LEU A 59 -7.30 6.37 -7.69
C LEU A 59 -8.64 6.75 -8.30
N ILE A 60 -8.79 6.70 -9.62
CA ILE A 60 -10.07 6.94 -10.30
C ILE A 60 -11.11 5.93 -9.81
N PHE A 61 -10.76 4.64 -9.75
CA PHE A 61 -11.67 3.60 -9.28
C PHE A 61 -12.16 3.84 -7.84
N ASN A 62 -11.27 4.24 -6.93
CA ASN A 62 -11.61 4.49 -5.52
C ASN A 62 -12.45 5.77 -5.33
N ILE A 63 -12.30 6.76 -6.20
CA ILE A 63 -13.16 7.95 -6.24
C ILE A 63 -14.56 7.56 -6.77
N GLY A 64 -14.60 6.75 -7.83
CA GLY A 64 -15.85 6.38 -8.50
C GLY A 64 -16.60 7.62 -8.98
N ASP A 65 -17.90 7.68 -8.69
CA ASP A 65 -18.76 8.83 -9.01
C ASP A 65 -18.77 9.91 -7.91
N ALA A 66 -17.93 9.77 -6.88
CA ALA A 66 -17.97 10.69 -5.75
C ALA A 66 -17.13 11.96 -6.02
N GLU A 67 -17.71 13.13 -5.75
CA GLU A 67 -16.95 14.38 -5.75
C GLU A 67 -16.20 14.53 -4.42
N TRP A 68 -14.94 14.11 -4.38
CA TRP A 68 -14.08 14.33 -3.22
C TRP A 68 -13.05 15.42 -3.51
N SER A 69 -12.86 16.29 -2.53
CA SER A 69 -11.74 17.23 -2.55
C SER A 69 -10.41 16.49 -2.35
N ALA A 70 -9.31 17.08 -2.84
CA ALA A 70 -7.95 16.57 -2.60
C ALA A 70 -7.63 16.41 -1.10
N GLY A 71 -8.26 17.21 -0.23
CA GLY A 71 -8.12 17.11 1.22
C GLY A 71 -8.79 15.86 1.81
N GLU A 72 -9.95 15.48 1.29
CA GLU A 72 -10.70 14.29 1.72
C GLU A 72 -10.06 12.99 1.24
N LEU A 73 -9.47 12.99 0.04
CA LEU A 73 -8.69 11.86 -0.47
C LEU A 73 -7.46 11.56 0.40
N LYS A 74 -6.80 12.61 0.90
CA LYS A 74 -5.63 12.49 1.78
C LYS A 74 -6.01 12.01 3.19
N SER A 75 -7.13 12.48 3.75
CA SER A 75 -7.52 12.17 5.13
C SER A 75 -8.05 10.74 5.31
N ARG A 76 -8.60 10.13 4.25
CA ARG A 76 -9.09 8.73 4.29
C ARG A 76 -8.00 7.67 4.20
N GLY A 77 -6.73 8.07 4.17
CA GLY A 77 -5.59 7.13 4.23
C GLY A 77 -5.36 6.30 2.97
N PHE A 78 -6.15 6.51 1.91
CA PHE A 78 -5.95 5.84 0.63
C PHE A 78 -4.60 6.21 -0.02
N TYR A 79 -3.99 7.32 0.40
CA TYR A 79 -2.75 7.81 -0.17
C TYR A 79 -1.94 8.68 0.80
N LEU A 80 -0.63 8.43 0.89
CA LEU A 80 0.33 9.21 1.69
C LEU A 80 0.89 10.39 0.87
N GLY A 81 0.63 11.62 1.33
CA GLY A 81 1.45 12.80 1.02
C GLY A 81 1.34 13.40 -0.39
N SER A 82 2.43 14.05 -0.81
CA SER A 82 2.62 14.86 -2.04
C SER A 82 2.36 14.11 -3.36
N ASN A 83 2.28 12.78 -3.32
CA ASN A 83 1.91 11.96 -4.48
C ASN A 83 0.45 12.13 -4.90
N VAL A 84 -0.47 12.44 -3.98
CA VAL A 84 -1.89 12.64 -4.33
C VAL A 84 -2.06 13.89 -5.18
N SER A 85 -1.57 15.03 -4.69
CA SER A 85 -1.75 16.31 -5.39
C SER A 85 -1.10 16.28 -6.76
N TYR A 86 0.04 15.59 -6.91
CA TYR A 86 0.69 15.38 -8.19
C TYR A 86 -0.13 14.49 -9.13
N ASN A 87 -0.62 13.34 -8.66
CA ASN A 87 -1.44 12.43 -9.47
C ASN A 87 -2.78 13.07 -9.89
N LEU A 88 -3.45 13.77 -8.98
CA LEU A 88 -4.69 14.49 -9.28
C LEU A 88 -4.47 15.60 -10.31
N LYS A 89 -3.38 16.36 -10.19
CA LYS A 89 -3.03 17.38 -11.18
C LYS A 89 -2.79 16.75 -12.56
N LYS A 90 -2.03 15.66 -12.63
CA LYS A 90 -1.75 14.96 -13.89
C LYS A 90 -3.00 14.34 -14.51
N LEU A 91 -3.90 13.79 -13.69
CA LEU A 91 -5.20 13.31 -14.15
C LEU A 91 -6.04 14.44 -14.74
N HIS A 92 -6.12 15.59 -14.05
CA HIS A 92 -6.82 16.78 -14.57
C HIS A 92 -6.23 17.30 -15.89
N GLU A 93 -4.92 17.13 -16.12
CA GLU A 93 -4.26 17.49 -17.37
C GLU A 93 -4.58 16.52 -18.53
N LEU A 94 -4.99 15.29 -18.23
CA LEU A 94 -5.36 14.28 -19.24
C LEU A 94 -6.82 14.41 -19.73
N GLY A 95 -7.68 15.14 -19.00
CA GLY A 95 -9.07 15.43 -19.39
C GLY A 95 -10.07 14.94 -18.35
#